data_AF-A0A372JPF3-F1
#
_entry.id   AF-A0A372JPF3-F1
#
_cell.length_a   1.000
_cell.length_b   1.000
_cell.length_c   1.000
_cell.angle_alpha   90.00
_cell.angle_beta   90.00
_cell.angle_gamma   90.00
#
_symmetry.space_group_name_H-M   'P 1'
#
loop_
_entity.id
_entity.type
_entity.pdbx_description
1 polymer ?
#
loop_
_entity_poly.entity_id
_entity_poly.type
_entity_poly.pdbx_seq_one_letter_code
_entity_poly.pdbx_strand_id
1 'polypeptide(L)' 'MDTDASPGVLVIGFDPYRVPGPRDPGPVAEAIEAELAEFAAHGVGVETCLFGLDGSDDVEAVVGWLR' A
#
# COMPACT_ATOMS: atom_id res chain seq x y z
N MET A 1 28.44 -7.81 -2.22
CA MET A 1 27.62 -6.61 -2.40
C MET A 1 26.38 -6.85 -1.57
N ASP A 2 26.33 -6.24 -0.40
CA ASP A 2 25.30 -6.48 0.61
C ASP A 2 23.91 -6.34 -0.01
N THR A 3 23.11 -7.39 0.13
CA THR A 3 21.70 -7.44 -0.28
C THR A 3 20.86 -6.76 0.81
N ASP A 4 21.24 -5.52 1.14
CA ASP A 4 20.60 -4.67 2.14
C ASP A 4 19.73 -3.62 1.43
N ALA A 5 19.00 -4.07 0.40
CA ALA A 5 18.09 -3.22 -0.35
C ALA A 5 16.79 -3.05 0.45
N SER A 6 16.88 -2.34 1.57
CA SER A 6 15.70 -1.75 2.21
C SER A 6 14.90 -1.03 1.12
N PRO A 7 13.56 -1.20 1.06
CA PRO A 7 12.74 -0.59 0.02
C PRO A 7 13.04 0.91 -0.05
N GLY A 8 13.42 1.39 -1.23
CA GLY A 8 13.76 2.80 -1.45
C GLY A 8 12.52 3.69 -1.49
N VAL A 9 11.34 3.09 -1.63
CA VAL A 9 10.06 3.77 -1.78
C VAL A 9 8.99 3.07 -0.94
N LEU A 10 8.27 3.87 -0.14
CA LEU A 10 7.04 3.47 0.52
C LEU A 10 5.87 4.24 -0.13
N VAL A 11 4.93 3.51 -0.72
CA VAL A 11 3.67 4.09 -1.24
C VAL A 11 2.60 4.00 -0.16
N ILE A 12 2.07 5.16 0.21
CA ILE A 12 1.03 5.34 1.21
C ILE A 12 -0.25 5.71 0.47
N GLY A 13 -1.33 4.95 0.64
CA GLY A 13 -2.56 5.15 -0.13
C GLY A 13 -3.80 4.52 0.52
N PHE A 14 -4.92 4.51 -0.20
CA PHE A 14 -6.14 3.85 0.25
C PHE A 14 -6.32 2.50 -0.43
N ASP A 15 -6.76 1.50 0.33
CA ASP A 15 -7.13 0.20 -0.22
C ASP A 15 -8.41 0.36 -1.05
N PRO A 16 -8.37 0.15 -2.38
CA PRO A 16 -9.52 0.35 -3.24
C PRO A 16 -10.72 -0.51 -2.84
N TYR A 17 -10.50 -1.68 -2.22
CA TYR A 17 -11.58 -2.56 -1.74
C TYR A 17 -12.23 -2.07 -0.45
N ARG A 18 -11.59 -1.12 0.25
CA ARG A 18 -12.03 -0.60 1.55
C ARG A 18 -12.36 0.89 1.49
N VAL A 19 -12.46 1.47 0.30
CA VAL A 19 -13.03 2.81 0.08
C VAL A 19 -14.56 2.68 -0.10
N PRO A 20 -15.37 3.37 0.71
CA PRO A 20 -16.81 3.30 0.59
C PRO A 20 -17.32 3.99 -0.67
N GLY A 21 -18.35 3.39 -1.30
CA GLY A 21 -19.05 3.99 -2.43
C GLY A 21 -19.40 2.99 -3.52
N PRO A 22 -20.08 3.43 -4.59
CA PRO A 22 -20.55 2.57 -5.68
C PRO A 22 -19.45 2.20 -6.69
N ARG A 23 -18.19 2.57 -6.44
CA ARG A 23 -17.09 2.42 -7.40
C ARG A 23 -16.60 0.97 -7.41
N ASP A 24 -16.38 0.43 -8.60
CA ASP A 24 -15.67 -0.83 -8.78
C ASP A 24 -14.18 -0.67 -8.40
N PRO A 25 -13.66 -1.46 -7.44
CA PRO A 25 -12.25 -1.40 -7.05
C PRO A 25 -11.30 -1.98 -8.11
N GLY A 26 -11.77 -2.89 -8.98
CA GLY A 26 -10.94 -3.67 -9.90
C GLY A 26 -9.96 -2.82 -10.73
N PRO A 27 -10.42 -1.77 -11.45
CA PRO A 27 -9.53 -0.95 -12.26
C PRO A 27 -8.44 -0.22 -11.47
N VAL A 28 -8.67 0.07 -10.19
CA VAL A 28 -7.66 0.74 -9.34
C VAL A 28 -6.66 -0.29 -8.82
N ALA A 29 -7.12 -1.46 -8.41
CA ALA A 29 -6.24 -2.56 -7.99
C ALA A 29 -5.32 -3.00 -9.13
N GLU A 30 -5.85 -3.17 -10.34
CA GLU A 30 -5.07 -3.51 -11.54
C GLU A 30 -4.00 -2.46 -11.86
N ALA A 31 -4.34 -1.17 -11.74
CA ALA A 31 -3.38 -0.09 -11.95
C ALA A 31 -2.25 -0.11 -10.89
N ILE A 32 -2.57 -0.39 -9.63
CA ILE A 32 -1.56 -0.51 -8.56
C ILE A 32 -0.59 -1.66 -8.88
N GLU A 33 -1.09 -2.83 -9.27
CA GLU A 33 -0.24 -3.97 -9.62
C GLU A 33 0.65 -3.68 -10.83
N ALA A 34 0.10 -3.03 -11.87
CA ALA A 34 0.85 -2.67 -13.07
C ALA A 34 2.00 -1.69 -12.76
N GLU A 35 1.75 -0.67 -11.94
CA GLU A 35 2.78 0.31 -11.55
C GLU A 35 3.86 -0.30 -10.65
N LEU A 36 3.50 -1.20 -9.72
CA LEU A 36 4.48 -1.93 -8.91
C LEU A 36 5.40 -2.79 -9.77
N ALA A 37 4.87 -3.43 -10.82
CA ALA A 37 5.67 -4.17 -11.79
C ALA A 37 6.64 -3.26 -12.56
N GLU A 38 6.21 -2.04 -12.89
CA GLU A 38 7.07 -1.04 -13.55
C GLU A 38 8.23 -0.61 -12.64
N PHE A 39 7.97 -0.33 -11.35
CA PHE A 39 9.06 -0.06 -10.39
C PHE A 39 10.08 -1.19 -10.31
N ALA A 40 9.59 -2.44 -10.26
CA ALA A 40 10.47 -3.61 -10.25
C ALA A 40 11.30 -3.73 -11.54
N ALA A 41 10.72 -3.39 -12.70
CA ALA A 41 11.44 -3.37 -13.98
C ALA A 41 12.60 -2.34 -13.99
N HIS A 42 12.48 -1.25 -13.22
CA HIS A 42 13.54 -0.25 -13.02
C HIS A 42 14.50 -0.59 -11.86
N GLY A 43 14.38 -1.76 -11.23
CA GLY A 43 15.22 -2.18 -10.12
C GLY A 43 14.94 -1.41 -8.81
N VAL A 44 13.76 -0.81 -8.68
CA VAL A 44 13.36 -0.05 -7.50
C VAL A 44 12.54 -0.96 -6.58
N GLY A 45 13.04 -1.21 -5.37
CA GLY A 45 12.29 -1.89 -4.31
C GLY A 45 11.20 -0.97 -3.75
N VAL A 46 9.95 -1.44 -3.74
CA VAL A 46 8.77 -0.69 -3.28
C VAL A 46 7.98 -1.51 -2.27
N GLU A 47 7.54 -0.85 -1.21
CA GLU A 47 6.48 -1.36 -0.32
C GLU A 47 5.22 -0.50 -0.41
N THR A 48 4.08 -1.11 -0.15
CA THR A 48 2.78 -0.42 -0.09
C THR A 48 2.18 -0.52 1.31
N CYS A 49 1.62 0.59 1.77
CA CYS A 49 0.81 0.69 2.96
C CYS A 49 -0.53 1.31 2.56
N LEU A 50 -1.55 0.47 2.41
CA LEU A 50 -2.88 0.87 1.95
C LEU A 50 -3.88 0.83 3.12
N PHE A 51 -4.52 1.96 3.41
CA PHE A 51 -5.47 2.12 4.51
C PHE A 51 -6.92 1.90 4.05
N GLY A 52 -7.73 1.27 4.89
CA GLY A 52 -9.17 1.22 4.67
C GLY A 52 -9.87 2.47 5.20
N LEU A 53 -10.95 2.88 4.55
CA LEU A 53 -11.87 3.92 5.03
C LEU A 53 -13.19 3.33 5.55
N ASP A 54 -13.26 2.01 5.66
CA ASP A 54 -14.37 1.23 6.18
C ASP A 54 -14.38 1.14 7.72
N GLY A 55 -13.34 1.63 8.38
CA GLY A 55 -13.21 1.63 9.83
C GLY A 55 -12.80 0.27 10.44
N SER A 56 -12.37 -0.70 9.63
CA SER A 56 -11.87 -1.98 10.19
C SER A 56 -10.39 -1.96 10.62
N ASP A 57 -9.69 -0.83 10.43
CA ASP A 57 -8.35 -0.65 10.98
C ASP A 57 -8.44 -0.35 12.48
N ASP A 58 -7.82 -1.19 13.31
CA ASP A 58 -7.71 -0.95 14.75
C ASP A 58 -6.52 -0.01 15.05
N VAL A 59 -6.74 1.28 14.78
CA VAL A 59 -5.72 2.33 14.93
C VAL A 59 -5.22 2.42 16.37
N GLU A 60 -6.09 2.23 17.36
CA GLU A 60 -5.71 2.27 18.77
C GLU A 60 -4.77 1.12 19.15
N ALA A 61 -5.00 -0.08 18.60
CA ALA A 61 -4.08 -1.21 18.79
C ALA A 61 -2.69 -0.97 18.16
N VAL A 62 -2.61 -0.17 17.09
CA VAL A 62 -1.35 0.14 16.40
C VAL A 62 -0.60 1.32 17.05
N VAL A 63 -1.30 2.39 17.42
CA VAL A 63 -0.68 3.63 17.95
C VAL A 63 -0.51 3.60 19.47
N GLY A 64 -1.27 2.77 20.18
CA GLY A 64 -1.25 2.68 21.66
C GLY A 64 0.09 2.26 22.28
N TRP A 65 1.03 1.73 21.49
CA TRP A 65 2.36 1.31 21.93
C TRP A 65 3.39 2.44 22.02
N LEU A 66 3.05 3.65 21.57
CA LEU A 66 3.93 4.83 21.59
C LEU A 66 3.79 5.69 22.86
N ARG A 67 3.14 5.19 23.91
CA ARG A 67 3.07 5.85 25.22
C ARG A 67 4.15 5.40 26.19
#